data_AF-A0A173SVA3-F1
#
_entry.id   AF-A0A173SVA3-F1
#
_cell.length_a   1.000
_cell.length_b   1.000
_cell.length_c   1.000
_cell.angle_alpha   90.00
_cell.angle_beta   90.00
_cell.angle_gamma   90.00
#
_symmetry.space_group_name_H-M   'P 1'
#
loop_
_entity.id
_entity.type
_entity.pdbx_description
1 polymer ?
#
loop_
_entity_poly.entity_id
_entity_poly.type
_entity_poly.pdbx_seq_one_letter_code
_entity_poly.pdbx_strand_id
1 'polypeptide(L)'
;MMYNEFLELSGKSESYISYKEYTEEIEPIYMACDLPTKEDFIKAFNETFERIVYPIVENTISNFSTEEKLAYLYSFRREEMDESVRMFDRKARQIAYDYMKLYLMVVV
;
A
#
# COMPACT_ATOMS: atom_id res chain seq x y z
N MET A 1 7.08 -8.09 13.70
CA MET A 1 6.53 -7.10 14.64
C MET A 1 5.06 -7.46 14.88
N MET A 2 4.37 -6.90 15.88
CA MET A 2 2.92 -7.15 16.02
C MET A 2 2.13 -6.23 15.08
N TYR A 3 0.92 -6.60 14.67
CA TYR A 3 0.10 -5.79 13.76
C TYR A 3 -0.16 -4.36 14.28
N ASN A 4 -0.54 -4.21 15.56
CA ASN A 4 -0.78 -2.88 16.14
C ASN A 4 0.51 -2.03 16.17
N GLU A 5 1.64 -2.66 16.49
CA GLU A 5 2.96 -2.01 16.47
C GLU A 5 3.33 -1.57 15.04
N PHE A 6 3.02 -2.39 14.04
CA PHE A 6 3.18 -2.02 12.63
C PHE A 6 2.34 -0.79 12.27
N LEU A 7 1.05 -0.76 12.65
CA LEU A 7 0.18 0.39 12.35
C LEU A 7 0.70 1.68 13.01
N GLU A 8 1.12 1.60 14.27
CA GLU A 8 1.69 2.72 15.03
C GLU A 8 2.96 3.26 14.36
N LEU A 9 3.91 2.39 14.00
CA LEU A 9 5.18 2.81 13.42
C LEU A 9 5.05 3.28 11.96
N SER A 10 4.22 2.60 11.16
CA SER A 10 4.04 2.91 9.74
C SER A 10 3.13 4.12 9.50
N GLY A 11 2.32 4.50 10.48
CA GLY A 11 1.28 5.53 10.35
C GLY A 11 0.11 5.11 9.47
N LYS A 12 -0.04 3.82 9.16
CA LYS A 12 -1.18 3.29 8.38
C LYS A 12 -2.36 3.03 9.31
N SER A 13 -3.57 3.12 8.75
CA SER A 13 -4.80 2.75 9.45
C SER A 13 -5.19 1.30 9.15
N GLU A 14 -5.92 0.69 10.09
CA GLU A 14 -6.54 -0.63 9.90
C GLU A 14 -7.53 -0.66 8.73
N SER A 15 -8.18 0.47 8.43
CA SER A 15 -9.07 0.61 7.27
C SER A 15 -8.33 0.56 5.93
N TYR A 16 -7.01 0.77 5.92
CA TYR A 16 -6.19 0.79 4.72
C TYR A 16 -5.43 -0.54 4.54
N ILE A 17 -4.73 -0.98 5.58
CA ILE A 17 -4.05 -2.28 5.64
C ILE A 17 -4.76 -3.10 6.71
N SER A 18 -5.44 -4.17 6.29
CA SER A 18 -6.15 -5.05 7.21
C SER A 18 -5.21 -6.00 7.94
N TYR A 19 -5.65 -6.57 9.06
CA TYR A 19 -4.91 -7.62 9.77
C TYR A 19 -4.53 -8.78 8.85
N LYS A 20 -5.47 -9.24 8.03
CA LYS A 20 -5.25 -10.33 7.08
C LYS A 20 -4.14 -10.00 6.07
N GLU A 21 -4.19 -8.80 5.51
CA GLU A 21 -3.16 -8.34 4.56
C GLU A 21 -1.79 -8.22 5.22
N TYR A 22 -1.74 -7.70 6.45
CA TYR A 22 -0.51 -7.68 7.22
C TYR A 22 0.06 -9.09 7.40
N THR A 23 -0.73 -10.04 7.89
CA THR A 23 -0.27 -11.40 8.18
C THR A 23 0.12 -12.19 6.94
N GLU A 24 -0.58 -11.98 5.81
CA GLU A 24 -0.35 -12.76 4.59
C GLU A 24 0.75 -12.18 3.71
N GLU A 25 0.93 -10.85 3.71
CA GLU A 25 1.83 -10.18 2.76
C GLU A 25 3.00 -9.46 3.41
N ILE A 26 2.80 -8.79 4.56
CA ILE A 26 3.80 -7.87 5.14
C ILE A 26 4.68 -8.57 6.18
N GLU A 27 4.04 -9.28 7.13
CA GLU A 27 4.73 -10.00 8.20
C GLU A 27 5.74 -11.01 7.64
N PRO A 28 5.44 -11.82 6.60
CA PRO A 28 6.43 -12.74 6.03
C PRO A 28 7.67 -12.02 5.48
N ILE A 29 7.51 -10.82 4.90
CA ILE A 29 8.64 -10.02 4.39
C ILE A 29 9.49 -9.54 5.56
N TYR A 30 8.85 -9.01 6.61
CA TYR A 30 9.55 -8.58 7.82
C TYR A 30 10.34 -9.74 8.46
N MET A 31 9.72 -10.92 8.55
CA MET A 31 10.35 -12.10 9.16
C MET A 31 11.49 -12.69 8.33
N ALA A 32 11.52 -12.43 7.02
CA ALA A 32 12.53 -12.96 6.09
C ALA A 32 13.65 -11.96 5.77
N CYS A 33 13.49 -10.68 6.09
CA CYS A 33 14.50 -9.67 5.81
C CYS A 33 15.60 -9.65 6.88
N ASP A 34 16.81 -9.21 6.50
CA ASP A 34 17.97 -9.07 7.39
C ASP A 34 18.15 -7.62 7.87
N LEU A 35 17.05 -6.87 7.99
CA LEU A 35 17.09 -5.50 8.47
C LEU A 35 17.32 -5.49 10.00
N PRO A 36 18.26 -4.67 10.51
CA PRO A 36 18.67 -4.74 11.92
C PRO A 36 17.58 -4.36 12.91
N THR A 37 16.66 -3.48 12.52
CA THR A 37 15.63 -2.92 13.40
C THR A 37 14.25 -2.91 12.75
N LYS A 38 13.20 -2.78 13.58
CA LYS A 38 11.82 -2.62 13.11
C LYS A 38 11.65 -1.31 12.35
N GLU A 39 12.33 -0.27 12.82
CA GLU A 39 12.34 1.07 12.26
C GLU A 39 12.94 1.09 10.85
N ASP A 40 14.02 0.33 10.61
CA ASP A 40 14.60 0.18 9.28
C ASP A 40 13.62 -0.49 8.31
N PHE A 41 12.90 -1.53 8.77
CA PHE A 41 11.86 -2.16 7.96
C PHE A 41 10.72 -1.19 7.64
N ILE A 42 10.22 -0.46 8.64
CA ILE A 42 9.13 0.51 8.47
C ILE A 42 9.55 1.63 7.51
N LYS A 43 10.80 2.10 7.61
CA LYS A 43 11.35 3.07 6.68
C LYS A 43 11.36 2.53 5.25
N ALA A 44 11.91 1.34 5.03
CA ALA A 44 11.93 0.70 3.71
C ALA A 44 10.51 0.47 3.15
N PHE A 45 9.57 0.08 4.02
CA PHE A 45 8.16 -0.08 3.69
C PHE A 45 7.54 1.23 3.20
N ASN A 46 7.68 2.31 3.96
CA ASN A 46 7.12 3.61 3.61
C ASN A 46 7.76 4.21 2.36
N GLU A 47 9.09 4.12 2.22
CA GLU A 47 9.80 4.55 1.00
C GLU A 47 9.32 3.77 -0.24
N THR A 48 9.03 2.47 -0.10
CA THR A 48 8.48 1.67 -1.19
C THR A 48 7.06 2.13 -1.56
N PHE A 49 6.22 2.43 -0.56
CA PHE A 49 4.88 2.94 -0.80
C PHE A 49 4.89 4.31 -1.50
N GLU A 50 5.76 5.21 -1.06
CA GLU A 50 5.96 6.53 -1.68
C GLU A 50 6.48 6.41 -3.12
N ARG A 51 7.33 5.43 -3.41
CA ARG A 51 7.90 5.22 -4.74
C ARG A 51 6.96 4.52 -5.71
N ILE A 52 6.12 3.60 -5.22
CA ILE A 52 5.33 2.69 -6.06
C ILE A 52 3.84 2.96 -5.92
N VAL A 53 3.31 2.91 -4.70
CA VAL A 53 1.87 2.87 -4.45
C VAL A 53 1.23 4.23 -4.71
N TYR A 54 1.72 5.27 -4.04
CA TYR A 54 1.09 6.60 -4.11
C TYR A 54 1.10 7.18 -5.53
N PRO A 55 2.20 7.11 -6.32
CA PRO A 55 2.19 7.62 -7.68
C PRO A 55 1.17 6.91 -8.59
N ILE A 56 0.94 5.60 -8.40
CA ILE A 56 -0.07 4.86 -9.17
C ILE A 56 -1.48 5.30 -8.80
N VAL A 57 -1.76 5.47 -7.51
CA VAL A 57 -3.07 5.93 -7.01
C VAL A 57 -3.35 7.37 -7.49
N GLU A 58 -2.39 8.27 -7.33
CA GLU A 58 -2.48 9.66 -7.79
C GLU A 58 -2.70 9.74 -9.30
N ASN A 59 -1.94 8.95 -10.08
CA ASN A 59 -2.12 8.87 -11.52
C ASN A 59 -3.48 8.27 -11.91
N THR A 60 -4.01 7.33 -11.14
CA THR A 60 -5.36 6.77 -11.39
C THR A 60 -6.42 7.87 -11.23
N ILE A 61 -6.33 8.65 -10.16
CA ILE A 61 -7.26 9.76 -9.89
C ILE A 61 -7.09 10.89 -10.92
N SER A 62 -5.86 11.20 -11.30
CA SER A 62 -5.56 12.28 -12.25
C SER A 62 -6.08 11.98 -13.66
N ASN A 63 -6.09 10.71 -14.06
CA ASN A 63 -6.57 10.25 -15.36
C ASN A 63 -8.09 10.15 -15.48
N PHE A 64 -8.84 10.37 -14.40
CA PHE A 64 -10.28 10.57 -14.54
C PHE A 64 -10.58 11.78 -15.43
N SER A 65 -11.51 11.59 -16.36
CA SER A 65 -12.03 12.65 -17.22
C SER A 65 -12.67 13.77 -16.39
N THR A 66 -12.81 14.95 -16.99
CA THR A 66 -13.51 16.06 -16.34
C THR A 66 -14.94 15.68 -15.96
N GLU A 67 -15.63 14.91 -16.81
CA GLU A 67 -16.98 14.43 -16.55
C GLU A 67 -17.02 13.51 -15.33
N GLU A 68 -16.10 12.55 -15.23
CA GLU A 68 -15.99 11.65 -14.06
C GLU A 68 -15.68 12.43 -12.79
N LYS A 69 -14.72 13.37 -12.83
CA LYS A 69 -14.41 14.23 -11.68
C LYS A 69 -15.61 15.06 -11.22
N LEU A 70 -16.40 15.60 -12.14
CA LEU A 70 -17.65 16.31 -11.81
C LEU A 70 -18.69 15.35 -11.23
N ALA A 71 -18.87 14.16 -11.82
CA ALA A 71 -19.78 13.14 -11.31
C ALA A 71 -19.42 12.68 -9.88
N TYR A 72 -18.12 12.63 -9.56
CA TYR A 72 -17.63 12.36 -8.21
C TYR A 72 -18.04 13.43 -7.21
N LEU A 73 -17.83 14.71 -7.55
CA LEU A 73 -18.15 15.86 -6.71
C LEU A 73 -19.65 15.94 -6.39
N TYR A 74 -20.48 15.64 -7.40
CA TYR A 74 -21.94 15.61 -7.24
C TYR A 74 -22.47 14.24 -6.77
N SER A 75 -21.59 13.31 -6.40
CA SER A 75 -21.91 11.99 -5.85
C SER A 75 -22.73 11.06 -6.77
N PHE A 76 -22.79 11.33 -8.08
CA PHE A 76 -23.55 10.52 -9.03
C PHE A 76 -22.85 9.19 -9.39
N ARG A 77 -21.51 9.14 -9.35
CA ARG A 77 -20.70 7.96 -9.69
C ARG A 77 -19.57 7.70 -8.69
N ARG A 78 -19.75 8.15 -7.44
CA ARG A 78 -18.71 8.08 -6.41
C ARG A 78 -18.24 6.64 -6.15
N GLU A 79 -19.18 5.71 -6.01
CA GLU A 79 -18.86 4.31 -5.69
C GLU A 79 -18.01 3.65 -6.79
N GLU A 80 -18.41 3.79 -8.06
CA GLU A 80 -17.66 3.23 -9.21
C GLU A 80 -16.22 3.75 -9.28
N MET A 81 -16.04 5.04 -9.00
CA MET A 81 -14.72 5.69 -9.01
C MET A 81 -13.89 5.25 -7.82
N ASP A 82 -14.48 5.21 -6.62
CA ASP A 82 -13.82 4.71 -5.41
C ASP A 82 -13.42 3.23 -5.56
N GLU A 83 -14.24 2.41 -6.22
CA GLU A 83 -13.91 1.02 -6.58
C GLU A 83 -12.72 0.95 -7.55
N SER A 84 -12.71 1.81 -8.57
CA SER A 84 -11.61 1.88 -9.53
C SER A 84 -10.29 2.26 -8.84
N VAL A 85 -10.30 3.28 -7.99
CA VAL A 85 -9.13 3.68 -7.20
C VAL A 85 -8.69 2.54 -6.28
N ARG A 86 -9.62 1.90 -5.56
CA ARG A 86 -9.32 0.77 -4.66
C ARG A 86 -8.72 -0.42 -5.39
N MET A 87 -9.19 -0.72 -6.60
CA MET A 87 -8.62 -1.79 -7.43
C MET A 87 -7.16 -1.50 -7.78
N PHE A 88 -6.84 -0.28 -8.24
CA PHE A 88 -5.47 0.09 -8.60
C PHE A 88 -4.56 0.22 -7.38
N ASP A 89 -5.06 0.77 -6.26
CA ASP A 89 -4.35 0.80 -4.98
C ASP A 89 -3.93 -0.61 -4.54
N ARG A 90 -4.87 -1.57 -4.54
CA ARG A 90 -4.57 -2.95 -4.13
C ARG A 90 -3.53 -3.61 -5.03
N LYS A 91 -3.62 -3.42 -6.35
CA LYS A 91 -2.62 -3.92 -7.31
C LYS A 91 -1.25 -3.28 -7.08
N ALA A 92 -1.20 -1.98 -6.82
CA ALA A 92 0.04 -1.26 -6.56
C ALA A 92 0.70 -1.75 -5.26
N ARG A 93 -0.08 -2.01 -4.21
CA ARG A 93 0.42 -2.60 -2.97
C ARG A 93 0.98 -4.00 -3.17
N GLN A 94 0.31 -4.85 -3.96
CA GLN A 94 0.85 -6.16 -4.33
C GLN A 94 2.22 -6.05 -5.02
N ILE A 95 2.37 -5.13 -5.98
CA ILE A 95 3.65 -4.86 -6.64
C ILE A 95 4.71 -4.39 -5.62
N ALA A 96 4.33 -3.51 -4.68
CA ALA A 96 5.24 -3.06 -3.63
C ALA A 96 5.71 -4.21 -2.75
N TYR A 97 4.81 -5.12 -2.36
CA TYR A 97 5.17 -6.30 -1.57
C TYR A 97 6.09 -7.24 -2.34
N ASP A 98 5.80 -7.52 -3.61
CA ASP A 98 6.64 -8.37 -4.45
C ASP A 98 8.03 -7.75 -4.69
N TYR A 99 8.08 -6.43 -4.88
CA TYR A 99 9.34 -5.69 -4.91
C TYR A 99 10.12 -5.86 -3.61
N MET A 100 9.48 -5.66 -2.45
CA MET A 100 10.13 -5.79 -1.14
C MET A 100 10.60 -7.23 -0.89
N LYS A 101 9.81 -8.24 -1.26
CA LYS A 101 10.23 -9.65 -1.20
C LYS A 101 11.54 -9.84 -1.96
N LEU A 102 11.63 -9.38 -3.21
CA LEU A 102 12.83 -9.57 -4.02
C LEU A 102 14.02 -8.71 -3.56
N TYR A 103 13.77 -7.50 -3.05
CA TYR A 103 14.80 -6.54 -2.69
C TYR A 103 15.40 -6.77 -1.30
N LEU A 104 14.58 -7.25 -0.35
CA LEU A 104 14.96 -7.40 1.07
C LEU A 104 15.23 -8.84 1.48
N MET A 105 14.78 -9.85 0.71
CA MET A 105 15.09 -11.23 1.04
C MET A 105 16.56 -11.52 0.78
N VAL A 106 17.22 -12.06 1.79
CA VAL A 106 18.56 -12.64 1.64
C VAL A 106 18.39 -14.04 1.07
N VAL A 107 18.89 -14.24 -0.15
CA VAL A 107 19.05 -15.60 -0.70
C VAL A 107 20.23 -16.23 0.04
N VAL A 108 19.93 -17.12 1.00
CA VAL A 108 20.94 -17.94 1.70
C VAL A 108 21.26 -19.17 0.87
#